data_AF-I2AD56-F1
#
_entry.id   AF-I2AD56-F1
#
_cell.length_a   1.000
_cell.length_b   1.000
_cell.length_c   1.000
_cell.angle_alpha   90.00
_cell.angle_beta   90.00
_cell.angle_gamma   90.00
#
_symmetry.space_group_name_H-M   'P 1'
#
loop_
_entity.id
_entity.type
_entity.pdbx_description
1 polymer ?
#
loop_
_entity_poly.entity_id
_entity_poly.type
_entity_poly.pdbx_seq_one_letter_code
_entity_poly.pdbx_strand_id
1 'polypeptide(L)'
;MRHVATSWTPKPPDSNATSTPSPPPPHPSYSVGPDTAATLLTALGDNPARIGSDAAFAKLCGVSPLEASSGKTIRHRLNWEGNRDANRAPHVILVVRMRRHQPTRD
;
A
#
# COMPACT_ATOMS: atom_id res chain seq x y z
N MET A 1 -78.05 17.54 2.73
CA MET A 1 -76.83 17.89 1.98
C MET A 1 -75.83 16.76 2.15
N ARG A 2 -75.54 16.04 1.07
CA ARG A 2 -74.60 14.90 1.04
C ARG A 2 -73.22 15.45 0.70
N HIS A 3 -72.23 15.27 1.58
CA HIS A 3 -70.83 15.54 1.22
C HIS A 3 -69.99 14.29 1.47
N VAL A 4 -69.22 13.99 0.44
CA VAL A 4 -68.54 12.76 0.09
C VAL A 4 -67.35 12.50 1.03
N ALA A 5 -67.28 11.29 1.59
CA ALA A 5 -66.09 10.80 2.27
C ALA A 5 -65.02 10.44 1.23
N THR A 6 -63.96 11.24 1.16
CA THR A 6 -62.78 10.94 0.33
C THR A 6 -61.94 9.89 1.05
N SER A 7 -61.93 8.66 0.54
CA SER A 7 -61.11 7.55 1.04
C SER A 7 -59.63 7.82 0.81
N TRP A 8 -58.83 7.84 1.87
CA TRP A 8 -57.36 7.86 1.81
C TRP A 8 -56.83 6.45 1.49
N THR A 9 -56.10 6.31 0.39
CA THR A 9 -55.31 5.11 0.08
C THR A 9 -53.83 5.39 0.33
N PRO A 10 -53.09 4.48 1.01
CA PRO A 10 -51.67 4.68 1.26
C PRO A 10 -50.87 4.56 -0.04
N LYS A 11 -50.01 5.55 -0.30
CA LYS A 11 -49.06 5.54 -1.40
C LYS A 11 -48.06 4.39 -1.17
N PRO A 12 -47.81 3.51 -2.16
CA PRO A 12 -46.78 2.48 -2.04
C PRO A 12 -45.40 3.13 -1.80
N PRO A 13 -44.49 2.46 -1.09
CA PRO A 13 -43.18 3.03 -0.78
C PRO A 13 -42.48 3.41 -2.08
N ASP A 14 -42.06 4.68 -2.17
CA ASP A 14 -41.30 5.20 -3.30
C ASP A 14 -40.05 4.31 -3.46
N SER A 15 -39.93 3.64 -4.62
CA SER A 15 -38.90 2.64 -4.95
C SER A 15 -37.47 3.20 -5.01
N ASN A 16 -37.26 4.40 -4.50
CA ASN A 16 -35.98 5.09 -4.50
C ASN A 16 -35.38 5.09 -3.08
N ALA A 17 -35.40 3.91 -2.43
CA ALA A 17 -34.55 3.67 -1.27
C ALA A 17 -33.12 4.03 -1.69
N THR A 18 -32.65 5.12 -1.08
CA THR A 18 -31.30 5.68 -1.18
C THR A 18 -30.31 4.60 -1.58
N SER A 19 -29.79 4.69 -2.80
CA SER A 19 -28.57 4.01 -3.20
C SER A 19 -27.48 4.53 -2.27
N THR A 20 -27.30 3.86 -1.13
CA THR A 20 -26.11 3.99 -0.30
C THR A 20 -24.94 3.93 -1.26
N PRO A 21 -24.10 4.98 -1.37
CA PRO A 21 -22.96 4.91 -2.27
C PRO A 21 -22.14 3.70 -1.82
N SER A 22 -22.10 2.68 -2.68
CA SER A 22 -21.24 1.53 -2.48
C SER A 22 -19.84 2.10 -2.21
N PRO A 23 -19.15 1.66 -1.13
CA PRO A 23 -17.82 2.17 -0.84
C PRO A 23 -16.97 2.08 -2.11
N PRO A 24 -16.18 3.12 -2.42
CA PRO A 24 -15.39 3.13 -3.64
C PRO A 24 -14.56 1.84 -3.71
N PRO A 25 -14.42 1.25 -4.91
CA PRO A 25 -13.61 0.05 -5.07
C PRO A 25 -12.22 0.33 -4.50
N PRO A 26 -11.62 -0.65 -3.79
CA PRO A 26 -10.32 -0.43 -3.17
C PRO A 26 -9.30 0.01 -4.24
N HIS A 27 -8.74 1.21 -4.06
CA HIS A 27 -7.63 1.69 -4.87
C HIS A 27 -6.48 0.66 -4.85
N PRO A 28 -5.91 0.27 -5.99
CA PRO A 28 -4.90 -0.80 -6.05
C PRO A 28 -3.59 -0.50 -5.31
N SER A 29 -3.40 0.72 -4.78
CA SER A 29 -2.15 1.25 -4.23
C SER A 29 -2.12 1.42 -2.71
N TYR A 30 -2.86 0.60 -1.93
CA TYR A 30 -2.82 0.69 -0.45
C TYR A 30 -1.54 0.20 0.23
N SER A 31 -0.50 -0.19 -0.52
CA SER A 31 0.68 -0.84 0.08
C SER A 31 1.69 0.12 0.74
N VAL A 32 1.59 1.43 0.51
CA VAL A 32 2.54 2.42 1.03
C VAL A 32 1.79 3.52 1.79
N GLY A 33 2.04 3.65 3.10
CA GLY A 33 1.51 4.74 3.92
C GLY A 33 2.30 6.05 3.73
N PRO A 34 1.77 7.21 4.16
CA PRO A 34 2.39 8.52 3.96
C PRO A 34 3.79 8.61 4.56
N ASP A 35 4.01 8.08 5.77
CA ASP A 35 5.34 8.08 6.41
C ASP A 35 6.36 7.26 5.63
N THR A 36 5.95 6.07 5.18
CA THR A 36 6.79 5.19 4.36
C THR A 36 7.10 5.83 3.01
N ALA A 37 6.12 6.48 2.38
CA ALA A 37 6.28 7.20 1.13
C ALA A 37 7.24 8.38 1.30
N ALA A 38 7.07 9.19 2.34
CA ALA A 38 7.95 10.31 2.66
C ALA A 38 9.39 9.85 2.90
N THR A 39 9.57 8.80 3.70
CA THR A 39 10.89 8.21 3.97
C THR A 39 11.59 7.77 2.69
N LEU A 40 10.86 7.07 1.81
CA LEU A 40 11.39 6.61 0.53
C LEU A 40 11.71 7.79 -0.40
N LEU A 41 10.84 8.79 -0.49
CA LEU A 41 11.08 10.01 -1.27
C LEU A 41 12.32 10.77 -0.78
N THR A 42 12.50 10.90 0.53
CA THR A 42 13.70 11.53 1.11
C THR A 42 14.96 10.72 0.84
N ALA A 43 14.89 9.38 0.92
CA ALA A 43 16.05 8.52 0.71
C ALA A 43 16.46 8.41 -0.79
N LEU A 44 15.49 8.32 -1.68
CA LEU A 44 15.69 8.25 -3.12
C LEU A 44 16.08 9.62 -3.69
N GLY A 45 15.51 10.70 -3.15
CA GLY A 45 15.61 12.05 -3.69
C GLY A 45 14.76 12.24 -4.93
N ASP A 46 14.77 13.45 -5.48
CA ASP A 46 14.00 13.85 -6.67
C ASP A 46 14.73 13.50 -7.98
N ASN A 47 15.26 12.29 -8.07
CA ASN A 47 15.88 11.78 -9.29
C ASN A 47 15.56 10.30 -9.49
N PRO A 48 14.52 9.97 -10.27
CA PRO A 48 14.10 8.58 -10.49
C PRO A 48 15.16 7.75 -11.23
N ALA A 49 16.07 8.37 -11.99
CA ALA A 49 17.15 7.67 -12.68
C ALA A 49 18.30 7.24 -11.73
N ARG A 50 18.31 7.73 -10.49
CA ARG A 50 19.36 7.41 -9.50
C ARG A 50 19.37 5.93 -9.10
N ILE A 51 18.19 5.29 -9.11
CA ILE A 51 18.04 3.87 -8.78
C ILE A 51 17.53 3.12 -10.01
N GLY A 52 18.48 2.57 -10.77
CA GLY A 52 18.18 1.84 -12.01
C GLY A 52 18.03 0.32 -11.84
N SER A 53 18.15 -0.21 -10.63
CA SER A 53 18.01 -1.65 -10.38
C SER A 53 17.54 -1.96 -8.97
N ASP A 54 16.91 -3.13 -8.82
CA ASP A 54 16.52 -3.68 -7.52
C ASP A 54 17.73 -3.87 -6.60
N ALA A 55 18.90 -4.19 -7.15
CA ALA A 55 20.14 -4.29 -6.39
C ALA A 55 20.60 -2.92 -5.84
N ALA A 56 20.45 -1.84 -6.60
CA ALA A 56 20.74 -0.49 -6.14
C ALA A 56 19.74 -0.06 -5.05
N PHE A 57 18.46 -0.41 -5.20
CA PHE A 57 17.45 -0.20 -4.17
C PHE A 57 17.77 -0.98 -2.89
N ALA A 58 18.12 -2.26 -3.02
CA ALA A 58 18.50 -3.12 -1.91
C ALA A 58 19.74 -2.60 -1.16
N LYS A 59 20.71 -2.05 -1.90
CA LYS A 59 21.88 -1.37 -1.32
C LYS A 59 21.50 -0.08 -0.58
N LEU A 60 20.64 0.76 -1.17
CA LEU A 60 20.13 1.98 -0.53
C LEU A 60 19.42 1.66 0.79
N CYS A 61 18.54 0.67 0.79
CA CYS A 61 17.81 0.23 1.98
C CYS A 61 18.68 -0.59 2.96
N GLY A 62 19.92 -0.94 2.61
CA GLY A 62 20.78 -1.77 3.47
C GLY A 62 20.35 -3.25 3.60
N VAL A 63 19.44 -3.72 2.74
CA VAL A 63 18.94 -5.11 2.72
C VAL A 63 19.77 -6.02 1.81
N SER A 64 20.67 -5.46 0.99
CA SER A 64 21.57 -6.23 0.14
C SER A 64 22.60 -7.01 0.97
N PRO A 65 22.82 -8.31 0.73
CA PRO A 65 23.95 -9.02 1.35
C PRO A 65 25.28 -8.43 0.84
N LEU A 66 26.22 -8.17 1.74
CA LEU A 66 27.55 -7.69 1.38
C LEU A 66 28.56 -8.83 1.50
N GLU A 67 29.40 -9.01 0.49
CA GLU A 67 30.43 -10.04 0.54
C GLU A 67 31.45 -9.74 1.64
N ALA A 68 31.71 -10.74 2.46
CA ALA A 68 32.65 -10.66 3.59
C ALA A 68 33.90 -11.54 3.36
N SER A 69 34.10 -12.02 2.13
CA SER A 69 35.18 -12.93 1.76
C SER A 69 35.84 -12.54 0.45
N SER A 70 37.17 -12.51 0.43
CA SER A 70 37.99 -12.36 -0.78
C SER A 70 38.46 -13.72 -1.33
N GLY A 71 37.85 -14.84 -0.92
CA GLY A 71 38.32 -16.20 -1.21
C GLY A 71 37.20 -17.25 -1.29
N LYS A 72 37.59 -18.54 -1.35
CA LYS A 72 36.73 -19.70 -1.71
C LYS A 72 35.55 -20.02 -0.77
N THR A 73 35.43 -19.32 0.36
CA THR A 73 34.31 -19.48 1.31
C THR A 73 33.39 -18.28 1.22
N ILE A 74 32.19 -18.47 0.67
CA ILE A 74 31.20 -17.40 0.53
C ILE A 74 30.56 -17.14 1.89
N ARG A 75 30.83 -15.95 2.46
CA ARG A 75 30.13 -15.43 3.64
C ARG A 75 29.54 -14.07 3.31
N HIS A 76 28.32 -13.85 3.78
CA HIS A 76 27.65 -12.56 3.65
C HIS A 76 27.59 -11.87 5.01
N ARG A 77 27.92 -10.57 5.04
CA ARG A 77 27.67 -9.69 6.18
C ARG A 77 26.44 -8.83 5.91
N LEU A 78 25.83 -8.37 7.00
CA LEU A 78 24.78 -7.37 6.95
C LEU A 78 25.34 -6.06 6.39
N ASN A 79 24.59 -5.41 5.50
CA ASN A 79 24.94 -4.09 5.00
C ASN A 79 24.48 -3.02 6.00
N TRP A 80 25.43 -2.38 6.68
CA TRP A 80 25.17 -1.25 7.58
C TRP A 80 25.20 0.12 6.90
N GLU A 81 25.69 0.20 5.66
CA GLU A 81 25.88 1.46 4.91
C GLU A 81 24.55 2.05 4.38
N GLY A 82 23.47 1.26 4.36
CA GLY A 82 22.17 1.72 3.88
C GLY A 82 21.45 2.68 4.84
N ASN A 83 20.42 3.35 4.32
CA ASN A 83 19.54 4.22 5.11
C ASN A 83 18.64 3.38 6.04
N ARG A 84 18.80 3.57 7.36
CA ARG A 84 18.07 2.81 8.40
C ARG A 84 16.56 3.07 8.40
N ASP A 85 16.13 4.28 8.10
CA ASP A 85 14.70 4.61 8.02
C ASP A 85 14.10 3.97 6.76
N ALA A 86 14.82 4.01 5.64
CA ALA A 86 14.41 3.35 4.40
C ALA A 86 14.39 1.81 4.52
N ASN A 87 15.24 1.21 5.36
CA ASN A 87 15.23 -0.23 5.63
C ASN A 87 13.89 -0.72 6.23
N ARG A 88 13.19 0.13 7.00
CA ARG A 88 11.88 -0.20 7.56
C ARG A 88 10.79 -0.28 6.48
N ALA A 89 10.95 0.44 5.38
CA ALA A 89 9.90 0.59 4.36
C ALA A 89 9.52 -0.75 3.69
N PRO A 90 10.44 -1.59 3.18
CA PRO A 90 10.10 -2.90 2.63
C PRO A 90 9.35 -3.78 3.62
N HIS A 91 9.75 -3.79 4.90
CA HIS A 91 9.05 -4.56 5.93
C HIS A 91 7.58 -4.12 6.09
N VAL A 92 7.34 -2.80 6.21
CA VAL A 92 5.97 -2.26 6.36
C VAL A 92 5.14 -2.56 5.11
N ILE A 93 5.70 -2.35 3.93
CA ILE A 93 5.03 -2.62 2.65
C ILE A 93 4.65 -4.10 2.57
N LEU A 94 5.58 -5.01 2.87
CA LEU A 94 5.33 -6.46 2.84
C LEU A 94 4.26 -6.88 3.85
N VAL A 95 4.30 -6.38 5.10
CA VAL A 95 3.29 -6.72 6.11
C VAL A 95 1.90 -6.23 5.70
N VAL A 96 1.79 -5.01 5.17
CA VAL A 96 0.50 -4.47 4.69
C VAL A 96 0.01 -5.27 3.47
N ARG A 97 0.92 -5.60 2.55
CA ARG A 97 0.61 -6.38 1.35
C ARG A 97 0.18 -7.80 1.71
N MET A 98 0.87 -8.49 2.61
CA MET A 98 0.47 -9.77 3.19
C MET A 98 -0.86 -9.71 3.96
N ARG A 99 -1.34 -8.52 4.38
CA ARG A 99 -2.61 -8.37 5.09
C ARG A 99 -3.79 -8.02 4.18
N ARG A 100 -3.55 -7.31 3.08
CA ARG A 100 -4.61 -6.66 2.28
C ARG A 100 -4.59 -7.06 0.80
N HIS A 101 -3.51 -7.66 0.31
CA HIS A 101 -3.33 -8.00 -1.09
C HIS A 101 -3.32 -9.53 -1.26
N GLN A 102 -4.46 -10.08 -1.69
CA GLN A 102 -4.63 -11.52 -1.88
C GLN A 102 -3.55 -12.15 -2.78
N PRO A 103 -3.16 -11.56 -3.93
CA PRO A 103 -2.13 -12.15 -4.79
C PRO A 103 -0.71 -12.16 -4.21
N THR A 104 -0.49 -11.63 -3.00
CA THR A 104 0.80 -11.75 -2.30
C THR A 104 0.78 -12.82 -1.21
N ARG A 105 -0.41 -13.32 -0.86
CA ARG A 105 -0.57 -14.42 0.09
C ARG A 105 -0.53 -15.79 -0.57
N ASP A 106 -1.04 -15.86 -1.79
CA ASP A 106 -1.07 -17.06 -2.64
C ASP A 106 0.35 -17.39 -3.14
#